data_AF-A0A9Q8TZF3-F1
#
_entry.id   AF-A0A9Q8TZF3-F1
#
_cell.length_a   1.000
_cell.length_b   1.000
_cell.length_c   1.000
_cell.angle_alpha   90.00
_cell.angle_beta   90.00
_cell.angle_gamma   90.00
#
_symmetry.space_group_name_H-M   'P 1'
#
loop_
_entity.id
_entity.type
_entity.pdbx_description
1 polymer ?
#
loop_
_entity_poly.entity_id
_entity_poly.type
_entity_poly.pdbx_seq_one_letter_code
_entity_poly.pdbx_strand_id
1 'polypeptide(L)' 'MAKKKVKDYKSMKLEALQKELISERKELFESNFKHKMGQLKESHLLKEKKKNIARIKTEMRNKNAS' A
#
# COMPACT_ATOMS: atom_id res chain seq x y z
N MET A 1 9.02 19.29 6.11
CA MET A 1 8.13 18.95 7.24
C MET A 1 7.23 17.78 6.86
N ALA A 2 7.00 16.87 7.81
CA ALA A 2 6.02 15.77 7.80
C ALA A 2 6.15 14.66 6.71
N LYS A 3 7.18 13.80 6.80
CA LYS A 3 7.01 12.41 6.30
C LYS A 3 6.12 11.68 7.30
N LYS A 4 4.80 11.85 7.12
CA LYS A 4 3.70 11.12 7.76
C LYS A 4 4.14 9.69 8.06
N LYS A 5 4.10 9.36 9.35
CA LYS A 5 4.31 8.04 9.96
C LYS A 5 4.24 6.93 8.92
N VAL A 6 5.41 6.44 8.50
CA VAL A 6 5.50 5.13 7.85
C VAL A 6 4.85 4.21 8.85
N LYS A 7 3.63 3.71 8.57
CA LYS A 7 3.03 2.65 9.37
C LYS A 7 4.13 1.61 9.56
N ASP A 8 4.44 1.30 10.81
CA ASP A 8 5.49 0.36 11.19
C ASP A 8 5.06 -1.06 10.79
N TYR A 9 5.06 -1.32 9.48
CA TYR A 9 4.85 -2.63 8.87
C TYR A 9 5.92 -3.62 9.37
N LYS A 10 7.04 -3.11 9.88
CA LYS A 10 8.13 -3.85 10.50
C LYS A 10 7.68 -4.63 11.74
N SER A 11 6.76 -4.07 12.52
CA SER A 11 6.25 -4.65 13.78
C SER A 11 5.11 -5.65 13.57
N MET A 12 4.51 -5.69 12.37
CA MET A 12 3.34 -6.53 12.09
C MET A 12 3.75 -7.97 11.72
N LYS A 13 2.87 -8.94 12.05
CA LYS A 13 3.04 -10.35 11.66
C LYS A 13 2.88 -10.52 10.14
N LEU A 14 3.52 -11.54 9.57
CA LEU A 14 3.46 -11.87 8.14
C LEU A 14 2.02 -11.98 7.62
N GLU A 15 1.13 -12.63 8.38
CA GLU A 15 -0.30 -12.75 8.02
C GLU A 15 -1.03 -11.40 8.00
N ALA A 16 -0.70 -10.50 8.93
CA ALA A 16 -1.30 -9.16 8.98
C ALA A 16 -0.82 -8.31 7.79
N LEU A 17 0.45 -8.43 7.41
CA LEU A 17 1.02 -7.79 6.22
C LEU A 17 0.37 -8.30 4.94
N GLN A 18 0.10 -9.60 4.82
CA GLN A 18 -0.63 -10.16 3.69
C GLN A 18 -2.06 -9.63 3.61
N LYS A 19 -2.78 -9.56 4.74
CA LYS A 19 -4.13 -8.99 4.79
C LYS A 19 -4.14 -7.52 4.38
N GLU A 20 -3.22 -6.70 4.89
CA GLU A 20 -3.10 -5.29 4.47
C GLU A 20 -2.74 -5.17 2.97
N LEU A 21 -1.85 -6.03 2.45
CA LEU A 21 -1.50 -6.04 1.03
C LEU A 21 -2.71 -6.32 0.12
N ILE A 22 -3.59 -7.24 0.52
CA ILE A 22 -4.81 -7.57 -0.22
C ILE A 22 -5.79 -6.39 -0.15
N SER A 23 -5.93 -5.75 1.01
CA SER A 23 -6.79 -4.57 1.19
C SER A 23 -6.32 -3.40 0.33
N GLU A 24 -5.05 -3.02 0.43
CA GLU A 24 -4.45 -1.93 -0.35
C GLU A 24 -4.53 -2.20 -1.87
N ARG A 25 -4.44 -3.46 -2.30
CA ARG A 25 -4.64 -3.85 -3.71
C ARG A 25 -6.08 -3.66 -4.18
N LYS A 26 -7.07 -4.02 -3.38
CA LYS A 26 -8.49 -3.79 -3.71
C LYS A 26 -8.78 -2.30 -3.83
N GLU A 27 -8.31 -1.51 -2.86
CA GLU A 27 -8.46 -0.07 -2.89
C GLU A 27 -7.74 0.59 -4.08
N LEU A 28 -6.56 0.07 -4.46
CA LEU A 28 -5.85 0.53 -5.66
C LEU A 28 -6.64 0.19 -6.93
N PHE A 29 -7.29 -0.97 -6.98
CA PHE A 29 -8.12 -1.38 -8.12
C PHE A 29 -9.32 -0.44 -8.28
N GLU A 30 -10.06 -0.18 -7.22
CA GLU A 30 -11.20 0.75 -7.23
C GLU A 30 -10.76 2.17 -7.57
N SER A 31 -9.62 2.62 -7.04
CA SER A 31 -9.06 3.93 -7.35
C SER A 31 -8.60 4.05 -8.81
N ASN A 32 -7.97 3.00 -9.36
CA ASN A 32 -7.63 2.95 -10.79
C ASN A 32 -8.88 2.92 -11.67
N PHE A 33 -9.95 2.25 -11.23
CA PHE A 33 -11.23 2.23 -11.94
C PHE A 33 -11.84 3.63 -12.02
N LYS A 34 -11.92 4.33 -10.88
CA LYS A 34 -12.37 5.73 -10.81
C LYS A 34 -11.46 6.68 -11.60
N HIS A 35 -10.15 6.43 -11.63
CA HIS A 35 -9.20 7.20 -12.43
C HIS A 35 -9.40 6.99 -13.93
N LYS A 36 -9.62 5.75 -14.36
CA LYS A 36 -9.94 5.43 -15.77
C LYS A 36 -11.28 6.03 -16.20
N MET A 37 -12.24 6.14 -15.29
CA MET A 37 -13.50 6.86 -15.53
C MET A 37 -13.36 8.38 -15.56
N GLY A 38 -12.15 8.94 -15.38
CA GLY A 38 -11.93 10.39 -15.42
C GLY A 38 -12.50 11.15 -14.22
N GLN A 39 -12.99 10.44 -13.19
CA GLN A 39 -13.66 11.04 -12.02
C GLN A 39 -12.72 11.22 -10.81
N LEU A 40 -11.46 10.77 -10.90
CA LEU A 40 -10.54 10.83 -9.77
C LEU A 40 -9.77 12.16 -9.73
N LYS A 41 -10.20 13.07 -8.85
CA LYS A 41 -9.49 14.33 -8.53
C LYS A 41 -8.15 14.11 -7.81
N GLU A 42 -8.01 12.98 -7.10
CA GLU A 42 -6.91 12.72 -6.17
C GLU A 42 -5.87 11.73 -6.74
N SER A 43 -5.30 12.03 -7.91
CA SER A 43 -4.32 11.15 -8.59
C SER A 43 -3.05 10.88 -7.77
N HIS A 44 -2.72 11.76 -6.82
CA HIS A 44 -1.60 11.59 -5.90
C HIS A 44 -1.79 10.41 -4.92
N LEU A 45 -3.04 10.09 -4.56
CA LEU A 45 -3.36 8.95 -3.69
C LEU A 45 -2.99 7.62 -4.34
N LEU A 46 -3.12 7.50 -5.66
CA LEU A 46 -2.67 6.31 -6.41
C LEU A 46 -1.16 6.08 -6.22
N LYS A 47 -0.38 7.17 -6.24
CA LYS A 47 1.08 7.10 -6.08
C LYS A 47 1.45 6.73 -4.64
N GLU A 48 0.72 7.21 -3.65
CA GLU A 48 0.92 6.83 -2.25
C GLU A 48 0.54 5.37 -1.98
N LYS A 49 -0.63 4.91 -2.44
CA LYS A 49 -1.05 3.50 -2.32
C LYS A 49 -0.06 2.54 -2.98
N LYS A 50 0.46 2.87 -4.16
CA LYS A 50 1.53 2.08 -4.82
C LYS A 50 2.80 2.01 -3.96
N LYS A 51 3.22 3.11 -3.34
CA LYS A 51 4.40 3.14 -2.46
C LYS A 51 4.18 2.30 -1.19
N ASN A 52 2.97 2.32 -0.62
CA ASN A 52 2.63 1.51 0.54
C ASN A 52 2.68 0.01 0.22
N ILE A 53 2.11 -0.42 -0.93
CA ILE A 53 2.21 -1.82 -1.38
C ILE A 53 3.67 -2.24 -1.57
N ALA A 54 4.51 -1.38 -2.15
CA ALA A 54 5.93 -1.66 -2.32
C ALA A 54 6.66 -1.83 -0.97
N ARG A 55 6.34 -1.00 0.02
CA ARG A 55 6.88 -1.13 1.39
C ARG A 55 6.46 -2.45 2.03
N ILE A 56 5.17 -2.79 1.99
CA ILE A 56 4.66 -4.05 2.55
C ILE A 56 5.37 -5.26 1.91
N LYS A 57 5.53 -5.26 0.58
CA LYS A 57 6.28 -6.32 -0.12
C LYS A 57 7.75 -6.40 0.31
N THR A 58 8.38 -5.25 0.54
CA THR A 58 9.78 -5.19 0.99
C THR A 58 9.92 -5.78 2.39
N GLU A 59 9.03 -5.40 3.32
CA GLU A 59 9.01 -5.94 4.68
C GLU A 59 8.72 -7.45 4.71
N MET A 60 7.77 -7.92 3.89
CA MET A 60 7.52 -9.36 3.74
C MET A 60 8.75 -10.11 3.24
N ARG A 61 9.47 -9.56 2.25
CA ARG A 61 10.69 -10.16 1.73
C ARG A 61 11.81 -10.19 2.78
N ASN A 62 11.95 -9.12 3.55
CA ASN A 62 12.93 -9.06 4.65
C ASN A 62 12.62 -10.10 5.74
N LYS A 63 11.34 -10.28 6.09
CA LYS A 63 10.90 -11.29 7.08
C LYS A 63 11.03 -12.73 6.58
N ASN A 64 10.87 -12.98 5.28
CA ASN A 64 11.05 -14.32 4.68
C ASN A 64 12.52 -14.68 4.40
N ALA A 65 13.40 -13.69 4.29
CA ALA A 65 14.82 -13.90 4.03
C ALA A 65 15.67 -14.02 5.30
N SER A 66 15.06 -13.89 6.48
CA SER A 66 15.68 -14.07 7.80
C SER A 66 15.32 -15.43 8.39
#